data_AF-A0A1X7T8Y3-F1
#
_entry.id   AF-A0A1X7T8Y3-F1
#
_cell.length_a   1.000
_cell.length_b   1.000
_cell.length_c   1.000
_cell.angle_alpha   90.00
_cell.angle_beta   90.00
_cell.angle_gamma   90.00
#
_symmetry.space_group_name_H-M   'P 1'
#
loop_
_entity.id
_entity.type
_entity.pdbx_description
1 polymer ?
#
loop_
_entity_poly.entity_id
_entity_poly.type
_entity_poly.pdbx_seq_one_letter_code
_entity_poly.pdbx_strand_id
1 'polypeptide(L)'
;MAEGYSDYHSPPPLPDSIIDGELPGSLPGPSSSLVSLSHSDGSKTVKIKTTAVNTHLLGKIFSFFPKSIFLISDSGNVRTADSQGKFGLSWRDDENHWTCHGDTITPPPPTHQLATESDSSNELQYCYQGRGRGKSKASSKWIPHVSASKAKPPGVYNETEFMKTIGIYRYKDGVYEKVGNFPVRLNEERANIAHVKQVVSQESFKGEEVVIVDVDFLKIPDTSSTRGSLFWKNPNKKISAILEEDYSRTRSTFPKNVAGSKRFHPDEKQSLIFEERLRKVEKSLDVSQQKDKVLLLDSEVASLKLKLAKANDILQRVLTSFRCTLCMKCPVLPAYKSPCCEEVLGCYNCIQQWLDTQPSCPFCRASMTPESLVDIPVIKPLFDALSEIDESN
;
A
#
# COMPACT_ATOMS: atom_id res chain seq x y z
N MET A 1 -37.76 -28.76 70.66
CA MET A 1 -36.65 -27.92 70.19
C MET A 1 -36.47 -28.24 68.70
N ALA A 2 -37.06 -27.54 67.72
CA ALA A 2 -37.47 -26.12 67.66
C ALA A 2 -36.27 -25.21 68.03
N GLU A 3 -35.78 -24.29 67.20
CA GLU A 3 -36.31 -23.59 66.01
C GLU A 3 -35.19 -23.52 64.91
N GLY A 4 -35.36 -23.08 63.65
CA GLY A 4 -36.54 -22.57 62.95
C GLY A 4 -36.56 -21.05 62.75
N TYR A 5 -35.82 -20.49 61.79
CA TYR A 5 -36.32 -19.53 60.76
C TYR A 5 -35.19 -19.02 59.83
N SER A 6 -35.59 -18.49 58.66
CA SER A 6 -34.72 -18.07 57.56
C SER A 6 -34.88 -16.58 57.24
N ASP A 7 -33.78 -15.83 57.24
CA ASP A 7 -33.79 -14.42 56.80
C ASP A 7 -33.53 -14.28 55.29
N TYR A 8 -34.57 -13.85 54.57
CA TYR A 8 -34.47 -13.39 53.18
C TYR A 8 -34.25 -11.87 53.16
N HIS A 9 -33.04 -11.42 52.81
CA HIS A 9 -32.81 -10.01 52.50
C HIS A 9 -33.41 -9.64 51.14
N SER A 10 -34.44 -8.81 51.15
CA SER A 10 -34.95 -8.13 49.95
C SER A 10 -34.09 -6.92 49.60
N PRO A 11 -33.79 -6.64 48.32
CA PRO A 11 -33.10 -5.43 47.91
C PRO A 11 -34.02 -4.19 48.01
N PRO A 12 -33.46 -2.99 48.24
CA PRO A 12 -34.25 -1.76 48.35
C PRO A 12 -34.77 -1.30 46.96
N PRO A 13 -35.87 -0.52 46.92
CA PRO A 13 -36.39 0.03 45.68
C PRO A 13 -35.49 1.14 45.12
N LEU A 14 -35.40 1.23 43.80
CA LEU A 14 -34.74 2.35 43.10
C LEU A 14 -35.63 3.61 43.16
N PRO A 15 -35.05 4.81 43.32
CA PRO A 15 -35.81 6.06 43.26
C PRO A 15 -36.02 6.54 41.82
N ASP A 16 -37.26 6.85 41.46
CA ASP A 16 -37.62 7.65 40.29
C ASP A 16 -37.44 9.15 40.58
N SER A 17 -36.52 9.84 39.90
CA SER A 17 -36.71 11.28 39.59
C SER A 17 -35.77 11.81 38.50
N ILE A 18 -36.38 12.10 37.36
CA ILE A 18 -36.15 13.21 36.40
C ILE A 18 -35.10 14.25 36.82
N ILE A 19 -34.11 14.48 35.95
CA ILE A 19 -33.45 15.79 35.76
C ILE A 19 -33.21 16.01 34.25
N ASP A 20 -33.68 17.13 33.71
CA ASP A 20 -33.37 17.60 32.36
C ASP A 20 -31.92 18.10 32.26
N GLY A 21 -31.24 17.78 31.15
CA GLY A 21 -29.88 18.23 30.88
C GLY A 21 -29.61 18.36 29.38
N GLU A 22 -29.56 19.59 28.88
CA GLU A 22 -29.22 19.88 27.48
C GLU A 22 -27.71 19.78 27.21
N LEU A 23 -27.38 19.19 26.04
CA LEU A 23 -26.14 19.38 25.26
C LEU A 23 -24.82 18.79 25.85
N PRO A 24 -23.85 18.37 25.00
CA PRO A 24 -23.53 18.96 23.70
C PRO A 24 -23.42 18.01 22.49
N GLY A 25 -23.60 18.61 21.30
CA GLY A 25 -22.84 18.26 20.10
C GLY A 25 -23.09 16.87 19.49
N SER A 26 -24.12 16.77 18.64
CA SER A 26 -24.20 15.67 17.67
C SER A 26 -22.96 15.68 16.78
N LEU A 27 -22.03 14.74 17.00
CA LEU A 27 -20.86 14.54 16.15
C LEU A 27 -21.32 14.38 14.69
N PRO A 28 -20.71 15.07 13.71
CA PRO A 28 -21.04 14.86 12.32
C PRO A 28 -20.72 13.41 11.96
N GLY A 29 -21.77 12.63 11.65
CA GLY A 29 -21.62 11.24 11.23
C GLY A 29 -20.64 11.14 10.06
N PRO A 30 -19.78 10.11 10.02
CA PRO A 30 -18.65 10.07 9.10
C PRO A 30 -19.14 10.15 7.65
N SER A 31 -18.92 11.31 7.02
CA SER A 31 -19.28 11.57 5.63
C SER A 31 -18.72 10.45 4.77
N SER A 32 -19.55 9.69 4.04
CA SER A 32 -19.06 8.55 3.28
C SER A 32 -18.43 9.03 1.97
N SER A 33 -17.22 9.60 2.04
CA SER A 33 -16.45 9.97 0.86
C SER A 33 -16.28 8.79 -0.10
N LEU A 34 -16.28 9.11 -1.38
CA LEU A 34 -16.02 8.19 -2.48
C LEU A 34 -14.60 8.43 -2.97
N VAL A 35 -13.89 7.36 -3.31
CA VAL A 35 -12.58 7.42 -3.99
C VAL A 35 -12.68 6.85 -5.38
N SER A 36 -11.93 7.43 -6.31
CA SER A 36 -11.74 6.89 -7.64
C SER A 36 -10.50 5.98 -7.63
N LEU A 37 -10.67 4.70 -7.97
CA LEU A 37 -9.59 3.72 -8.08
C LEU A 37 -9.43 3.31 -9.54
N SER A 38 -8.24 3.41 -10.10
CA SER A 38 -7.90 2.95 -11.45
C SER A 38 -7.03 1.69 -11.44
N HIS A 39 -7.03 0.92 -12.52
CA HIS A 39 -6.06 -0.16 -12.74
C HIS A 39 -4.70 0.42 -13.16
N SER A 40 -3.60 -0.26 -12.86
CA SER A 40 -2.22 0.19 -13.13
C SER A 40 -1.88 0.45 -14.61
N ASP A 41 -2.63 -0.13 -15.54
CA ASP A 41 -2.54 0.10 -16.99
C ASP A 41 -3.53 1.16 -17.52
N GLY A 42 -4.35 1.75 -16.65
CA GLY A 42 -5.41 2.70 -17.01
C GLY A 42 -6.67 2.09 -17.64
N SER A 43 -6.78 0.77 -17.79
CA SER A 43 -7.87 0.10 -18.52
C SER A 43 -9.25 0.19 -17.86
N LYS A 44 -9.31 0.33 -16.53
CA LYS A 44 -10.54 0.34 -15.73
C LYS A 44 -10.44 1.35 -14.59
N THR A 45 -11.53 2.06 -14.34
CA THR A 45 -11.66 2.97 -13.18
C THR A 45 -13.02 2.82 -12.52
N VAL A 46 -13.05 2.76 -11.19
CA VAL A 46 -14.26 2.56 -10.37
C VAL A 46 -14.32 3.59 -9.24
N LYS A 47 -15.54 3.97 -8.82
CA LYS A 47 -15.75 4.83 -7.65
C LYS A 47 -16.37 4.02 -6.51
N ILE A 48 -15.68 3.96 -5.36
CA ILE A 48 -16.05 3.11 -4.22
C ILE A 48 -16.11 3.97 -2.95
N LYS A 49 -17.03 3.66 -2.01
CA LYS A 49 -17.05 4.29 -0.68
C LYS A 49 -15.80 3.94 0.10
N THR A 50 -15.21 4.90 0.82
CA THR A 50 -13.98 4.70 1.61
C THR A 50 -14.00 3.43 2.45
N THR A 51 -15.10 3.26 3.19
CA THR A 51 -15.30 2.19 4.17
C THR A 51 -15.46 0.79 3.55
N ALA A 52 -15.62 0.68 2.23
CA ALA A 52 -15.76 -0.59 1.51
C ALA A 52 -14.46 -1.05 0.83
N VAL A 53 -13.42 -0.21 0.74
CA VAL A 53 -12.18 -0.54 0.03
C VAL A 53 -11.37 -1.58 0.81
N ASN A 54 -11.19 -2.76 0.21
CA ASN A 54 -10.43 -3.88 0.75
C ASN A 54 -9.86 -4.74 -0.39
N THR A 55 -8.79 -5.50 -0.14
CA THR A 55 -8.06 -6.25 -1.18
C THR A 55 -8.90 -7.33 -1.86
N HIS A 56 -9.84 -7.98 -1.16
CA HIS A 56 -10.73 -8.96 -1.80
C HIS A 56 -11.69 -8.30 -2.81
N LEU A 57 -12.19 -7.10 -2.53
CA LEU A 57 -13.02 -6.34 -3.47
C LEU A 57 -12.19 -5.89 -4.68
N LEU A 58 -11.00 -5.32 -4.44
CA LEU A 58 -10.13 -4.83 -5.51
C LEU A 58 -9.61 -5.97 -6.41
N GLY A 59 -9.23 -7.10 -5.82
CA GLY A 59 -8.80 -8.29 -6.56
C GLY A 59 -9.88 -8.84 -7.50
N LYS A 60 -11.16 -8.76 -7.11
CA LYS A 60 -12.29 -9.12 -7.99
C LYS A 60 -12.52 -8.12 -9.12
N ILE A 61 -12.38 -6.82 -8.86
CA ILE A 61 -12.61 -5.75 -9.86
C ILE A 61 -11.48 -5.72 -10.91
N PHE A 62 -10.25 -5.85 -10.45
CA PHE A 62 -9.03 -5.66 -11.23
C PHE A 62 -8.32 -6.97 -11.61
N SER A 63 -8.87 -8.13 -11.22
CA SER A 63 -8.28 -9.45 -11.50
C SER A 63 -6.88 -9.64 -10.91
N PHE A 64 -6.62 -9.06 -9.73
CA PHE A 64 -5.36 -9.19 -8.98
C PHE A 64 -5.46 -10.20 -7.84
N PHE A 65 -4.33 -10.82 -7.46
CA PHE A 65 -4.24 -11.63 -6.25
C PHE A 65 -4.41 -10.76 -4.99
N PRO A 66 -5.36 -11.05 -4.07
CA PRO A 66 -5.63 -10.17 -2.91
C PRO A 66 -4.44 -9.89 -1.99
N LYS A 67 -3.38 -10.71 -2.02
CA LYS A 67 -2.17 -10.54 -1.17
C LYS A 67 -1.07 -9.69 -1.83
N SER A 68 -1.19 -9.36 -3.12
CA SER A 68 -0.24 -8.51 -3.85
C SER A 68 -0.75 -7.08 -4.06
N ILE A 69 -1.93 -6.74 -3.55
CA ILE A 69 -2.58 -5.46 -3.87
C ILE A 69 -2.04 -4.32 -3.02
N PHE A 70 -1.61 -3.26 -3.68
CA PHE A 70 -1.28 -1.97 -3.07
C PHE A 70 -1.83 -0.82 -3.93
N LEU A 71 -2.01 0.33 -3.30
CA LEU A 71 -2.50 1.55 -3.94
C LEU A 71 -1.37 2.59 -4.00
N ILE A 72 -1.26 3.32 -5.10
CA ILE A 72 -0.39 4.50 -5.26
C ILE A 72 -1.29 5.71 -5.55
N SER A 73 -1.11 6.81 -4.84
CA SER A 73 -1.84 8.04 -5.13
C SER A 73 -1.18 8.90 -6.22
N ASP A 74 -1.88 9.91 -6.71
CA ASP A 74 -1.33 10.87 -7.69
C ASP A 74 -0.12 11.68 -7.15
N SER A 75 0.04 11.82 -5.82
CA SER A 75 1.23 12.42 -5.22
C SER A 75 2.37 11.41 -4.93
N GLY A 76 2.15 10.13 -5.21
CA GLY A 76 3.13 9.06 -4.99
C GLY A 76 3.05 8.39 -3.61
N ASN A 77 2.01 8.64 -2.81
CA ASN A 77 1.82 7.93 -1.55
C ASN A 77 1.50 6.46 -1.83
N VAL A 78 2.25 5.54 -1.22
CA VAL A 78 1.99 4.09 -1.33
C VAL A 78 1.21 3.62 -0.10
N ARG A 79 0.17 2.81 -0.32
CA ARG A 79 -0.64 2.18 0.73
C ARG A 79 -0.76 0.68 0.52
N THR A 80 -0.34 -0.07 1.52
CA THR A 80 -0.61 -1.50 1.68
C THR A 80 -1.82 -1.71 2.58
N ALA A 81 -2.47 -2.87 2.46
CA ALA A 81 -3.54 -3.26 3.35
C ALA A 81 -3.00 -3.86 4.66
N ASP A 82 -3.82 -3.84 5.71
CA ASP A 82 -3.56 -4.52 6.98
C ASP A 82 -3.68 -6.06 6.85
N SER A 83 -3.44 -6.77 7.96
CA SER A 83 -3.56 -8.24 8.02
C SER A 83 -4.98 -8.77 7.76
N GLN A 84 -6.00 -7.90 7.75
CA GLN A 84 -7.39 -8.20 7.44
C GLN A 84 -7.78 -7.79 6.00
N GLY A 85 -6.80 -7.34 5.20
CA GLY A 85 -7.01 -6.88 3.83
C GLY A 85 -7.71 -5.52 3.71
N LYS A 86 -7.77 -4.73 4.77
CA LYS A 86 -8.39 -3.39 4.77
C LYS A 86 -7.33 -2.30 4.61
N PHE A 87 -7.71 -1.22 3.93
CA PHE A 87 -6.91 0.00 3.86
C PHE A 87 -7.40 0.95 4.96
N GLY A 88 -6.52 1.30 5.91
CA GLY A 88 -6.89 2.07 7.10
C GLY A 88 -7.60 3.40 6.76
N LEU A 89 -8.62 3.78 7.54
CA LEU A 89 -9.59 4.82 7.19
C LEU A 89 -9.03 6.26 7.09
N SER A 90 -7.74 6.47 7.37
CA SER A 90 -7.05 7.77 7.44
C SER A 90 -6.50 8.30 6.10
N TRP A 91 -6.98 7.80 4.97
CA TRP A 91 -6.65 8.37 3.64
C TRP A 91 -7.58 9.52 3.20
N ARG A 92 -8.50 9.91 4.08
CA ARG A 92 -9.17 11.21 4.05
C ARG A 92 -8.15 12.24 4.60
N ASP A 93 -7.85 13.36 3.94
CA ASP A 93 -8.80 14.20 3.19
C ASP A 93 -8.31 14.74 1.83
N ASP A 94 -7.07 14.47 1.40
CA ASP A 94 -6.43 15.21 0.30
C ASP A 94 -6.47 14.55 -1.10
N GLU A 95 -6.72 13.24 -1.20
CA GLU A 95 -6.47 12.47 -2.43
C GLU A 95 -7.71 11.71 -2.96
N ASN A 96 -8.31 12.24 -4.02
CA ASN A 96 -9.53 11.71 -4.65
C ASN A 96 -9.29 10.53 -5.61
N HIS A 97 -8.05 10.29 -6.02
CA HIS A 97 -7.68 9.28 -7.01
C HIS A 97 -6.47 8.46 -6.54
N TRP A 98 -6.56 7.15 -6.76
CA TRP A 98 -5.48 6.18 -6.51
C TRP A 98 -5.43 5.14 -7.62
N THR A 99 -4.22 4.74 -7.98
CA THR A 99 -3.94 3.65 -8.91
C THR A 99 -3.75 2.36 -8.12
N CYS A 100 -4.43 1.29 -8.54
CA CYS A 100 -4.39 -0.03 -7.93
C CYS A 100 -3.41 -0.92 -8.71
N HIS A 101 -2.45 -1.49 -7.99
CA HIS A 101 -1.42 -2.39 -8.52
C HIS A 101 -1.53 -3.76 -7.85
N GLY A 102 -1.12 -4.81 -8.54
CA GLY A 102 -0.98 -6.16 -8.00
C GLY A 102 -0.61 -7.17 -9.08
N ASP A 103 -0.25 -8.38 -8.66
CA ASP A 103 -0.02 -9.50 -9.56
C ASP A 103 -1.35 -9.94 -10.18
N THR A 104 -1.41 -9.97 -11.51
CA THR A 104 -2.59 -10.46 -12.23
C THR A 104 -2.80 -11.94 -11.96
N ILE A 105 -4.06 -12.33 -11.77
CA ILE A 105 -4.47 -13.73 -11.79
C ILE A 105 -4.45 -14.17 -13.26
N THR A 106 -3.26 -14.55 -13.73
CA THR A 106 -3.12 -15.20 -15.04
C THR A 106 -3.95 -16.48 -14.99
N PRO A 107 -4.97 -16.65 -15.83
CA PRO A 107 -5.60 -17.96 -15.95
C PRO A 107 -4.52 -18.96 -16.37
N PRO A 108 -4.54 -20.20 -15.85
CA PRO A 108 -3.59 -21.21 -16.31
C PRO A 108 -3.69 -21.31 -17.85
N PRO A 109 -2.56 -21.42 -18.57
CA PRO A 109 -2.60 -21.59 -20.01
C PRO A 109 -3.51 -22.78 -20.34
N PRO A 110 -4.32 -22.72 -21.41
CA PRO A 110 -5.27 -23.78 -21.72
C PRO A 110 -4.52 -25.09 -21.93
N THR A 111 -4.61 -25.97 -20.94
CA THR A 111 -4.05 -27.32 -21.02
C THR A 111 -4.70 -28.00 -22.21
N HIS A 112 -3.91 -28.33 -23.24
CA HIS A 112 -4.37 -29.15 -24.35
C HIS A 112 -4.79 -30.52 -23.80
N GLN A 113 -6.09 -30.70 -23.59
CA GLN A 113 -6.65 -31.96 -23.14
C GLN A 113 -6.50 -32.99 -24.25
N LEU A 114 -5.79 -34.09 -23.99
CA LEU A 114 -6.01 -35.30 -24.76
C LEU A 114 -7.45 -35.74 -24.54
N ALA A 115 -8.10 -36.17 -25.61
CA ALA A 115 -9.48 -36.62 -25.57
C ALA A 115 -9.62 -37.92 -24.77
N THR A 116 -10.50 -37.91 -23.77
CA THR A 116 -11.17 -39.09 -23.23
C THR A 116 -12.65 -38.80 -23.11
N GLU A 117 -13.47 -39.76 -23.53
CA GLU A 117 -14.91 -39.61 -23.77
C GLU A 117 -15.75 -39.79 -22.50
N SER A 118 -16.98 -39.25 -22.50
CA SER A 118 -18.05 -39.44 -21.48
C SER A 118 -17.71 -38.95 -20.04
N ASP A 119 -18.66 -38.55 -19.20
CA ASP A 119 -20.12 -38.75 -19.21
C ASP A 119 -20.86 -37.46 -18.72
N SER A 120 -22.17 -37.57 -18.61
CA SER A 120 -23.22 -36.55 -18.51
C SER A 120 -23.44 -35.93 -17.12
N SER A 121 -24.29 -34.89 -17.10
CA SER A 121 -25.16 -34.48 -15.97
C SER A 121 -24.53 -33.74 -14.77
N ASN A 122 -24.60 -32.41 -14.77
CA ASN A 122 -25.71 -31.70 -14.10
C ASN A 122 -25.59 -30.16 -14.17
N GLU A 123 -26.67 -29.54 -14.61
CA GLU A 123 -26.84 -28.08 -14.69
C GLU A 123 -27.68 -27.61 -13.49
N LEU A 124 -27.10 -26.82 -12.57
CA LEU A 124 -27.84 -26.21 -11.45
C LEU A 124 -27.70 -24.69 -11.45
N GLN A 125 -28.52 -24.10 -12.32
CA GLN A 125 -28.69 -22.66 -12.51
C GLN A 125 -29.56 -22.06 -11.40
N TYR A 126 -28.94 -21.52 -10.34
CA TYR A 126 -29.68 -20.84 -9.26
C TYR A 126 -30.13 -19.43 -9.65
N CYS A 127 -31.37 -19.31 -10.11
CA CYS A 127 -32.07 -18.04 -10.28
C CYS A 127 -32.68 -17.58 -8.95
N TYR A 128 -32.37 -16.35 -8.51
CA TYR A 128 -33.16 -15.65 -7.49
C TYR A 128 -33.67 -14.30 -8.02
N GLN A 129 -34.98 -14.23 -8.26
CA GLN A 129 -35.75 -13.00 -8.42
C GLN A 129 -36.69 -12.81 -7.21
N GLY A 130 -36.88 -11.57 -6.76
CA GLY A 130 -37.86 -11.23 -5.69
C GLY A 130 -37.41 -10.02 -4.87
N ARG A 131 -37.81 -8.78 -5.19
CA ARG A 131 -39.13 -8.09 -4.97
C ARG A 131 -39.24 -7.41 -3.59
N GLY A 132 -39.61 -6.12 -3.59
CA GLY A 132 -40.05 -5.36 -2.40
C GLY A 132 -39.51 -3.91 -2.35
N ARG A 133 -40.06 -2.93 -3.08
CA ARG A 133 -41.22 -2.05 -2.78
C ARG A 133 -41.14 -1.23 -1.47
N GLY A 134 -41.02 0.10 -1.63
CA GLY A 134 -41.24 1.13 -0.58
C GLY A 134 -40.94 2.55 -1.09
N LYS A 135 -41.79 3.13 -1.95
CA LYS A 135 -42.77 4.19 -1.59
C LYS A 135 -42.21 5.43 -0.86
N SER A 136 -41.71 6.38 -1.65
CA SER A 136 -42.13 7.80 -1.70
C SER A 136 -42.56 8.55 -0.42
N LYS A 137 -41.95 9.73 -0.19
CA LYS A 137 -42.68 11.00 0.02
C LYS A 137 -41.87 12.17 -0.57
N ALA A 138 -42.57 13.09 -1.23
CA ALA A 138 -42.01 14.36 -1.70
C ALA A 138 -42.29 15.47 -0.67
N SER A 139 -41.44 16.48 -0.61
CA SER A 139 -41.73 17.77 0.04
C SER A 139 -40.99 18.88 -0.70
N SER A 140 -41.73 19.90 -1.13
CA SER A 140 -41.26 21.00 -1.98
C SER A 140 -41.02 22.26 -1.18
N LYS A 141 -39.92 22.99 -1.44
CA LYS A 141 -39.80 24.42 -1.09
C LYS A 141 -38.81 25.17 -2.01
N TRP A 142 -39.28 26.24 -2.65
CA TRP A 142 -38.46 27.32 -3.24
C TRP A 142 -38.16 28.35 -2.10
N ILE A 143 -37.54 29.53 -2.24
CA ILE A 143 -37.06 30.46 -3.30
C ILE A 143 -35.83 31.20 -2.64
N PRO A 144 -34.80 31.82 -3.28
CA PRO A 144 -34.65 32.28 -4.67
C PRO A 144 -33.35 31.83 -5.40
N HIS A 145 -33.11 32.48 -6.55
CA HIS A 145 -31.94 32.51 -7.43
C HIS A 145 -30.61 32.98 -6.81
N VAL A 146 -29.51 32.32 -7.21
CA VAL A 146 -28.21 32.97 -7.52
C VAL A 146 -27.75 32.47 -8.89
N SER A 147 -27.11 33.34 -9.66
CA SER A 147 -26.96 33.23 -11.12
C SER A 147 -26.14 32.04 -11.62
N ALA A 148 -26.55 31.49 -12.76
CA ALA A 148 -25.92 30.35 -13.40
C ALA A 148 -24.53 30.66 -13.98
N SER A 149 -23.56 29.76 -13.74
CA SER A 149 -22.44 29.51 -14.64
C SER A 149 -22.68 28.19 -15.38
N LYS A 150 -22.46 28.21 -16.70
CA LYS A 150 -22.94 27.16 -17.62
C LYS A 150 -22.26 25.81 -17.39
N ALA A 151 -23.04 24.73 -17.39
CA ALA A 151 -22.51 23.38 -17.54
C ALA A 151 -21.72 23.28 -18.85
N LYS A 152 -20.49 22.78 -18.79
CA LYS A 152 -19.70 22.41 -19.98
C LYS A 152 -20.13 21.01 -20.46
N PRO A 153 -20.16 20.73 -21.77
CA PRO A 153 -20.55 19.43 -22.30
C PRO A 153 -19.52 18.33 -21.94
N PRO A 154 -19.93 17.06 -21.87
CA PRO A 154 -19.01 15.95 -21.66
C PRO A 154 -18.15 15.72 -22.91
N GLY A 155 -16.84 15.57 -22.73
CA GLY A 155 -15.90 15.20 -23.81
C GLY A 155 -14.68 16.10 -24.01
N VAL A 156 -14.56 17.23 -23.30
CA VAL A 156 -13.38 18.11 -23.41
C VAL A 156 -12.42 17.87 -22.24
N TYR A 157 -11.34 17.12 -22.51
CA TYR A 157 -10.17 17.09 -21.64
C TYR A 157 -9.50 18.46 -21.70
N ASN A 158 -9.65 19.26 -20.63
CA ASN A 158 -8.76 20.42 -20.47
C ASN A 158 -7.44 19.87 -19.92
N GLU A 159 -6.37 20.01 -20.70
CA GLU A 159 -5.02 19.87 -20.16
C GLU A 159 -4.89 20.75 -18.91
N THR A 160 -4.43 20.19 -17.80
CA THR A 160 -4.40 20.91 -16.53
C THR A 160 -3.24 21.90 -16.53
N GLU A 161 -3.53 23.14 -16.95
CA GLU A 161 -2.62 24.28 -16.75
C GLU A 161 -2.16 24.34 -15.29
N PHE A 162 -0.86 24.53 -15.09
CA PHE A 162 -0.24 24.65 -13.78
C PHE A 162 0.76 25.82 -13.77
N MET A 163 1.07 26.33 -12.58
CA MET A 163 2.00 27.44 -12.41
C MET A 163 3.36 26.91 -11.92
N LYS A 164 4.46 27.45 -12.47
CA LYS A 164 5.82 27.30 -11.92
C LYS A 164 6.44 28.66 -11.68
N THR A 165 6.88 28.88 -10.44
CA THR A 165 7.65 30.07 -10.07
C THR A 165 9.12 29.89 -10.47
N ILE A 166 9.63 30.82 -11.28
CA ILE A 166 11.04 30.92 -11.69
C ILE A 166 11.70 32.03 -10.86
N GLY A 167 12.85 31.76 -10.24
CA GLY A 167 13.63 32.78 -9.54
C GLY A 167 14.32 33.71 -10.53
N ILE A 168 14.16 35.03 -10.39
CA ILE A 168 14.82 36.01 -11.26
C ILE A 168 16.09 36.51 -10.56
N TYR A 169 17.24 36.35 -11.21
CA TYR A 169 18.55 36.72 -10.69
C TYR A 169 19.27 37.67 -11.64
N ARG A 170 20.21 38.47 -11.12
CA ARG A 170 21.14 39.32 -11.87
C ARG A 170 22.54 39.22 -11.28
N TYR A 171 23.57 39.38 -12.09
CA TYR A 171 24.95 39.38 -11.64
C TYR A 171 25.40 40.80 -11.27
N LYS A 172 25.94 40.96 -10.07
CA LYS A 172 26.58 42.21 -9.60
C LYS A 172 27.81 41.87 -8.77
N ASP A 173 28.88 42.63 -8.96
CA ASP A 173 30.09 42.59 -8.10
C ASP A 173 30.66 41.18 -7.84
N GLY A 174 30.52 40.28 -8.82
CA GLY A 174 30.99 38.88 -8.75
C GLY A 174 29.96 37.84 -8.29
N VAL A 175 28.75 38.26 -7.89
CA VAL A 175 27.74 37.42 -7.23
C VAL A 175 26.40 37.47 -7.95
N TYR A 176 25.66 36.36 -7.95
CA TYR A 176 24.27 36.32 -8.41
C TYR A 176 23.31 36.73 -7.29
N GLU A 177 22.69 37.90 -7.44
CA GLU A 177 21.66 38.40 -6.53
C GLU A 177 20.26 38.03 -7.02
N LYS A 178 19.39 37.59 -6.11
CA LYS A 178 17.97 37.35 -6.42
C LYS A 178 17.22 38.68 -6.43
N VAL A 179 16.71 39.08 -7.60
CA VAL A 179 15.93 40.32 -7.77
C VAL A 179 14.42 40.09 -7.72
N GLY A 180 13.95 38.85 -7.90
CA GLY A 180 12.51 38.56 -7.84
C GLY A 180 12.12 37.11 -8.06
N ASN A 181 10.83 36.91 -8.32
CA ASN A 181 10.22 35.65 -8.73
C ASN A 181 9.21 35.94 -9.83
N PHE A 182 9.16 35.12 -10.88
CA PHE A 182 8.17 35.24 -11.96
C PHE A 182 7.35 33.94 -12.09
N PRO A 183 6.01 33.98 -11.95
CA PRO A 183 5.16 32.79 -12.08
C PRO A 183 4.80 32.53 -13.56
N VAL A 184 5.39 31.49 -14.16
CA VAL A 184 5.08 31.05 -15.52
C VAL A 184 3.92 30.06 -15.50
N ARG A 185 2.96 30.22 -16.42
CA ARG A 185 1.87 29.26 -16.64
C ARG A 185 2.27 28.24 -17.71
N LEU A 186 2.08 26.96 -17.43
CA LEU A 186 2.50 25.83 -18.26
C LEU A 186 1.35 24.81 -18.42
N ASN A 187 1.26 24.16 -19.58
CA ASN A 187 0.55 22.90 -19.80
C ASN A 187 1.57 21.81 -20.18
N GLU A 188 1.15 20.59 -20.49
CA GLU A 188 2.08 19.49 -20.80
C GLU A 188 2.95 19.79 -22.04
N GLU A 189 2.37 20.37 -23.09
CA GLU A 189 3.08 20.75 -24.32
C GLU A 189 4.11 21.87 -24.11
N ARG A 190 3.73 22.92 -23.36
CA ARG A 190 4.54 24.14 -23.16
C ARG A 190 5.49 24.06 -21.97
N ALA A 191 5.42 23.00 -21.17
CA ALA A 191 6.34 22.70 -20.10
C ALA A 191 7.72 22.28 -20.65
N ASN A 192 8.46 23.20 -21.27
CA ASN A 192 9.77 23.00 -21.87
C ASN A 192 10.68 24.24 -21.69
N ILE A 193 11.99 24.06 -21.84
CA ILE A 193 12.98 25.11 -21.54
C ILE A 193 12.86 26.27 -22.54
N ALA A 194 12.67 25.99 -23.83
CA ALA A 194 12.50 27.02 -24.86
C ALA A 194 11.32 27.97 -24.56
N HIS A 195 10.15 27.44 -24.20
CA HIS A 195 8.98 28.26 -23.86
C HIS A 195 9.20 29.08 -22.58
N VAL A 196 9.75 28.48 -21.52
CA VAL A 196 10.05 29.21 -20.28
C VAL A 196 11.09 30.31 -20.51
N LYS A 197 12.13 30.05 -21.31
CA LYS A 197 13.12 31.05 -21.75
C LYS A 197 12.44 32.21 -22.48
N GLN A 198 11.54 31.94 -23.42
CA GLN A 198 10.81 32.97 -24.17
C GLN A 198 9.94 33.84 -23.25
N VAL A 199 9.10 33.23 -22.40
CA VAL A 199 8.18 33.98 -21.52
C VAL A 199 8.95 34.82 -20.51
N VAL A 200 9.95 34.24 -19.83
CA VAL A 200 10.73 34.97 -18.81
C VAL A 200 11.59 36.07 -19.45
N SER A 201 12.14 35.85 -20.64
CA SER A 201 12.85 36.88 -21.42
C SER A 201 11.96 38.10 -21.65
N GLN A 202 10.77 37.91 -22.24
CA GLN A 202 9.87 39.02 -22.56
C GLN A 202 9.39 39.76 -21.30
N GLU A 203 8.92 39.03 -20.29
CA GLU A 203 8.22 39.60 -19.13
C GLU A 203 9.17 40.14 -18.04
N SER A 204 10.30 39.48 -17.78
CA SER A 204 11.22 39.85 -16.69
C SER A 204 12.51 40.53 -17.14
N PHE A 205 12.89 40.35 -18.42
CA PHE A 205 14.14 40.87 -18.99
C PHE A 205 13.92 41.68 -20.28
N LYS A 206 12.69 42.17 -20.53
CA LYS A 206 12.35 43.08 -21.64
C LYS A 206 12.70 42.55 -23.04
N GLY A 207 12.75 41.23 -23.21
CA GLY A 207 13.13 40.57 -24.46
C GLY A 207 14.62 40.29 -24.62
N GLU A 208 15.46 40.59 -23.63
CA GLU A 208 16.88 40.22 -23.63
C GLU A 208 17.05 38.69 -23.47
N GLU A 209 18.17 38.14 -23.97
CA GLU A 209 18.38 36.69 -23.94
C GLU A 209 18.71 36.18 -22.52
N VAL A 210 17.97 35.15 -22.09
CA VAL A 210 18.12 34.55 -20.75
C VAL A 210 18.60 33.10 -20.79
N VAL A 211 19.19 32.65 -19.68
CA VAL A 211 19.54 31.26 -19.39
C VAL A 211 18.66 30.75 -18.27
N ILE A 212 18.04 29.58 -18.47
CA ILE A 212 17.38 28.85 -17.40
C ILE A 212 18.42 27.99 -16.69
N VAL A 213 18.55 28.17 -15.38
CA VAL A 213 19.55 27.50 -14.53
C VAL A 213 18.91 26.81 -13.32
N ASP A 214 19.63 25.86 -12.75
CA ASP A 214 19.25 25.17 -11.51
C ASP A 214 19.71 25.94 -10.23
N VAL A 215 19.71 25.25 -9.09
CA VAL A 215 20.10 25.81 -7.78
C VAL A 215 21.59 26.15 -7.70
N ASP A 216 22.44 25.49 -8.50
CA ASP A 216 23.90 25.66 -8.54
C ASP A 216 24.33 26.59 -9.70
N PHE A 217 23.37 27.29 -10.31
CA PHE A 217 23.53 28.16 -11.48
C PHE A 217 24.07 27.42 -12.72
N LEU A 218 23.82 26.13 -12.86
CA LEU A 218 24.15 25.36 -14.06
C LEU A 218 23.02 25.46 -15.09
N LYS A 219 23.37 25.66 -16.37
CA LYS A 219 22.42 25.76 -17.49
C LYS A 219 21.66 24.45 -17.67
N ILE A 220 20.34 24.50 -17.54
CA ILE A 220 19.47 23.35 -17.75
C ILE A 220 19.29 23.15 -19.27
N PRO A 221 19.66 22.00 -19.84
CA PRO A 221 19.49 21.75 -21.28
C PRO A 221 18.02 21.45 -21.62
N ASP A 222 17.59 21.79 -22.84
CA ASP A 222 16.30 21.36 -23.39
C ASP A 222 16.44 19.92 -23.93
N THR A 223 15.93 18.96 -23.17
CA THR A 223 15.97 17.52 -23.48
C THR A 223 14.59 16.93 -23.22
N SER A 224 14.32 15.71 -23.69
CA SER A 224 13.07 15.00 -23.38
C SER A 224 12.81 14.89 -21.87
N SER A 225 13.86 14.78 -21.05
CA SER A 225 13.79 14.71 -19.58
C SER A 225 13.57 16.05 -18.86
N THR A 226 13.66 17.19 -19.54
CA THR A 226 13.34 18.53 -18.99
C THR A 226 12.02 19.08 -19.53
N ARG A 227 11.21 18.20 -20.15
CA ARG A 227 9.88 18.48 -20.68
C ARG A 227 8.79 17.84 -19.83
N GLY A 228 7.56 18.35 -19.98
CA GLY A 228 6.37 17.81 -19.36
C GLY A 228 6.23 18.12 -17.86
N SER A 229 5.04 17.91 -17.31
CA SER A 229 4.73 18.36 -15.96
C SER A 229 5.52 17.63 -14.86
N LEU A 230 6.01 16.41 -15.10
CA LEU A 230 6.86 15.66 -14.16
C LEU A 230 8.15 16.41 -13.77
N PHE A 231 8.81 17.07 -14.73
CA PHE A 231 10.00 17.87 -14.44
C PHE A 231 9.64 19.17 -13.71
N TRP A 232 8.64 19.89 -14.23
CA TRP A 232 8.35 21.26 -13.80
C TRP A 232 7.57 21.33 -12.47
N LYS A 233 6.62 20.41 -12.21
CA LYS A 233 5.84 20.36 -10.96
C LYS A 233 6.66 19.89 -9.73
N ASN A 234 7.85 19.34 -9.93
CA ASN A 234 8.68 18.85 -8.83
C ASN A 234 9.03 20.00 -7.84
N PRO A 235 8.63 19.92 -6.55
CA PRO A 235 8.82 21.00 -5.58
C PRO A 235 10.29 21.17 -5.16
N ASN A 236 11.08 20.09 -5.24
CA ASN A 236 12.49 20.10 -4.86
C ASN A 236 13.38 20.74 -5.95
N LYS A 237 12.88 20.83 -7.20
CA LYS A 237 13.58 21.52 -8.30
C LYS A 237 13.31 23.01 -8.27
N LYS A 238 14.21 23.75 -7.62
CA LYS A 238 14.35 25.21 -7.75
C LYS A 238 14.94 25.53 -9.12
N ILE A 239 14.30 26.44 -9.85
CA ILE A 239 14.69 26.85 -11.20
C ILE A 239 14.75 28.37 -11.24
N SER A 240 15.80 28.91 -11.86
CA SER A 240 16.07 30.34 -11.93
C SER A 240 16.34 30.78 -13.37
N ALA A 241 16.26 32.09 -13.61
CA ALA A 241 16.64 32.73 -14.86
C ALA A 241 17.60 33.90 -14.59
N ILE A 242 18.60 34.02 -15.48
CA ILE A 242 19.64 35.05 -15.52
C ILE A 242 19.85 35.50 -16.97
N LEU A 243 20.48 36.65 -17.21
CA LEU A 243 20.87 37.06 -18.56
C LEU A 243 21.97 36.13 -19.12
N GLU A 244 21.94 35.85 -20.43
CA GLU A 244 22.99 35.08 -21.12
C GLU A 244 24.33 35.86 -21.12
N GLU A 245 24.30 37.20 -21.06
CA GLU A 245 25.51 37.98 -20.84
C GLU A 245 26.12 37.78 -19.43
N ASP A 246 25.31 37.80 -18.38
CA ASP A 246 25.73 37.54 -17.00
C ASP A 246 26.32 36.12 -16.86
N TYR A 247 25.61 35.13 -17.43
CA TYR A 247 26.07 33.74 -17.45
C TYR A 247 27.41 33.59 -18.18
N SER A 248 27.55 34.26 -19.32
CA SER A 248 28.78 34.28 -20.11
C SER A 248 29.93 34.96 -19.37
N ARG A 249 29.67 36.07 -18.66
CA ARG A 249 30.64 36.77 -17.82
C ARG A 249 31.20 35.83 -16.76
N THR A 250 30.38 35.22 -15.91
CA THR A 250 30.85 34.29 -14.87
C THR A 250 31.64 33.10 -15.43
N ARG A 251 31.25 32.59 -16.61
CA ARG A 251 31.99 31.49 -17.28
C ARG A 251 33.29 31.95 -17.96
N SER A 252 33.43 33.24 -18.24
CA SER A 252 34.63 33.87 -18.82
C SER A 252 35.65 34.36 -17.78
N THR A 253 35.22 34.61 -16.53
CA THR A 253 36.13 34.90 -15.41
C THR A 253 36.97 33.69 -14.99
N PHE A 254 36.63 32.49 -15.47
CA PHE A 254 37.60 31.40 -15.56
C PHE A 254 38.58 31.75 -16.69
N PRO A 255 39.86 32.02 -16.40
CA PRO A 255 40.76 32.71 -17.31
C PRO A 255 41.00 31.89 -18.58
N LYS A 256 40.31 32.27 -19.65
CA LYS A 256 40.61 31.82 -21.01
C LYS A 256 41.76 32.65 -21.54
N ASN A 257 42.88 31.97 -21.78
CA ASN A 257 44.09 32.42 -22.48
C ASN A 257 45.09 33.25 -21.65
N VAL A 258 46.31 32.69 -21.52
CA VAL A 258 47.49 33.37 -22.06
C VAL A 258 48.04 32.48 -23.18
N ALA A 259 47.44 32.60 -24.36
CA ALA A 259 48.01 32.05 -25.58
C ALA A 259 49.23 32.90 -25.98
N GLY A 260 50.42 32.52 -25.50
CA GLY A 260 51.65 33.28 -25.80
C GLY A 260 52.64 33.47 -24.65
N SER A 261 52.79 32.51 -23.73
CA SER A 261 54.00 32.47 -22.91
C SER A 261 54.50 31.03 -22.70
N LYS A 262 55.82 30.90 -22.50
CA LYS A 262 56.55 29.64 -22.57
C LYS A 262 56.23 28.75 -21.36
N ARG A 263 55.90 27.48 -21.63
CA ARG A 263 56.09 26.29 -20.78
C ARG A 263 55.87 26.54 -19.26
N PHE A 264 54.62 26.48 -18.81
CA PHE A 264 54.31 26.16 -17.43
C PHE A 264 53.33 24.99 -17.38
N HIS A 265 53.62 23.98 -16.56
CA HIS A 265 52.82 22.76 -16.44
C HIS A 265 51.41 23.07 -15.93
N PRO A 266 50.34 22.70 -16.67
CA PRO A 266 48.97 22.82 -16.20
C PRO A 266 48.47 21.45 -15.72
N ASP A 267 48.70 21.09 -14.45
CA ASP A 267 48.24 19.80 -13.89
C ASP A 267 47.64 19.93 -12.48
N GLU A 268 48.44 20.39 -11.51
CA GLU A 268 48.18 20.06 -10.11
C GLU A 268 46.86 20.65 -9.54
N LYS A 269 46.59 21.95 -9.74
CA LYS A 269 45.43 22.61 -9.10
C LYS A 269 44.08 22.36 -9.77
N GLN A 270 44.03 22.00 -11.05
CA GLN A 270 42.76 21.62 -11.69
C GLN A 270 42.42 20.15 -11.45
N SER A 271 43.42 19.26 -11.40
CA SER A 271 43.24 17.89 -10.92
C SER A 271 42.61 17.91 -9.53
N LEU A 272 43.21 18.60 -8.56
CA LEU A 272 42.73 18.62 -7.17
C LEU A 272 41.26 19.07 -7.00
N ILE A 273 40.79 20.07 -7.76
CA ILE A 273 39.38 20.52 -7.66
C ILE A 273 38.42 19.53 -8.35
N PHE A 274 38.86 18.88 -9.43
CA PHE A 274 38.07 17.88 -10.14
C PHE A 274 38.02 16.55 -9.37
N GLU A 275 39.15 16.11 -8.79
CA GLU A 275 39.27 14.98 -7.87
C GLU A 275 38.46 15.20 -6.59
N GLU A 276 38.50 16.39 -5.97
CA GLU A 276 37.67 16.67 -4.78
C GLU A 276 36.15 16.61 -5.10
N ARG A 277 35.75 16.97 -6.34
CA ARG A 277 34.37 16.80 -6.83
C ARG A 277 34.03 15.35 -7.13
N LEU A 278 34.90 14.62 -7.84
CA LEU A 278 34.75 13.19 -8.09
C LEU A 278 34.63 12.41 -6.78
N ARG A 279 35.53 12.66 -5.82
CA ARG A 279 35.54 12.03 -4.49
C ARG A 279 34.27 12.33 -3.69
N LYS A 280 33.66 13.50 -3.86
CA LYS A 280 32.32 13.80 -3.29
C LYS A 280 31.21 13.04 -3.99
N VAL A 281 31.27 12.90 -5.32
CA VAL A 281 30.30 12.12 -6.10
C VAL A 281 30.40 10.63 -5.78
N GLU A 282 31.60 10.05 -5.79
CA GLU A 282 31.88 8.66 -5.36
C GLU A 282 31.38 8.41 -3.94
N LYS A 283 31.72 9.27 -2.98
CA LYS A 283 31.25 9.14 -1.59
C LYS A 283 29.73 9.24 -1.47
N SER A 284 29.06 10.02 -2.33
CA SER A 284 27.59 10.09 -2.36
C SER A 284 26.95 8.86 -3.02
N LEU A 285 27.60 8.29 -4.06
CA LEU A 285 27.22 7.04 -4.70
C LEU A 285 27.38 5.84 -3.77
N ASP A 286 28.49 5.74 -3.04
CA ASP A 286 28.73 4.71 -2.03
C ASP A 286 27.65 4.72 -0.95
N VAL A 287 27.30 5.91 -0.42
CA VAL A 287 26.21 6.05 0.56
C VAL A 287 24.84 5.72 -0.04
N SER A 288 24.61 5.98 -1.33
CA SER A 288 23.38 5.54 -2.01
C SER A 288 23.35 4.02 -2.16
N GLN A 289 24.40 3.41 -2.72
CA GLN A 289 24.49 1.96 -2.92
C GLN A 289 24.41 1.19 -1.60
N GLN A 290 24.99 1.72 -0.52
CA GLN A 290 24.82 1.16 0.82
C GLN A 290 23.37 1.24 1.31
N LYS A 291 22.67 2.37 1.11
CA LYS A 291 21.24 2.48 1.43
C LYS A 291 20.38 1.52 0.61
N ASP A 292 20.63 1.43 -0.68
CA ASP A 292 19.90 0.53 -1.59
C ASP A 292 20.13 -0.94 -1.20
N LYS A 293 21.37 -1.30 -0.82
CA LYS A 293 21.70 -2.64 -0.30
C LYS A 293 21.02 -2.94 1.06
N VAL A 294 20.93 -1.95 1.96
CA VAL A 294 20.20 -2.11 3.23
C VAL A 294 18.71 -2.30 2.98
N LEU A 295 18.09 -1.51 2.10
CA LEU A 295 16.68 -1.66 1.72
C LEU A 295 16.39 -3.02 1.09
N LEU A 296 17.29 -3.55 0.26
CA LEU A 296 17.17 -4.90 -0.30
C LEU A 296 17.24 -5.98 0.80
N LEU A 297 18.20 -5.88 1.72
CA LEU A 297 18.32 -6.80 2.86
C LEU A 297 17.10 -6.74 3.79
N ASP A 298 16.58 -5.56 4.08
CA ASP A 298 15.35 -5.38 4.87
C ASP A 298 14.14 -6.05 4.17
N SER A 299 14.05 -5.96 2.84
CA SER A 299 13.00 -6.63 2.07
C SER A 299 13.12 -8.15 2.09
N GLU A 300 14.35 -8.68 2.08
CA GLU A 300 14.63 -10.12 2.19
C GLU A 300 14.32 -10.64 3.60
N VAL A 301 14.73 -9.92 4.65
CA VAL A 301 14.38 -10.23 6.05
C VAL A 301 12.87 -10.21 6.26
N ALA A 302 12.14 -9.24 5.69
CA ALA A 302 10.68 -9.21 5.74
C ALA A 302 10.04 -10.42 5.03
N SER A 303 10.58 -10.83 3.87
CA SER A 303 10.15 -12.01 3.12
C SER A 303 10.38 -13.31 3.90
N LEU A 304 11.55 -13.45 4.54
CA LEU A 304 11.89 -14.60 5.39
C LEU A 304 11.00 -14.68 6.63
N LYS A 305 10.76 -13.56 7.33
CA LYS A 305 9.81 -13.50 8.47
C LYS A 305 8.40 -13.93 8.06
N LEU A 306 7.93 -13.52 6.88
CA LEU A 306 6.62 -13.94 6.36
C LEU A 306 6.58 -15.44 6.01
N LYS A 307 7.68 -16.01 5.50
CA LYS A 307 7.78 -17.46 5.23
C LYS A 307 7.75 -18.26 6.55
N LEU A 308 8.53 -17.84 7.55
CA LEU A 308 8.56 -18.46 8.88
C LEU A 308 7.18 -18.43 9.55
N ALA A 309 6.50 -17.27 9.54
CA ALA A 309 5.15 -17.15 10.10
C ALA A 309 4.12 -18.08 9.43
N LYS A 310 4.23 -18.31 8.10
CA LYS A 310 3.38 -19.28 7.38
C LYS A 310 3.72 -20.72 7.75
N ALA A 311 5.01 -21.05 7.90
CA ALA A 311 5.43 -22.39 8.33
C ALA A 311 4.88 -22.70 9.73
N ASN A 312 4.96 -21.74 10.66
CA ASN A 312 4.44 -21.90 12.03
C ASN A 312 2.90 -22.02 12.06
N ASP A 313 2.16 -21.28 11.23
CA ASP A 313 0.69 -21.47 11.07
C ASP A 313 0.34 -22.87 10.55
N ILE A 314 1.10 -23.40 9.58
CA ILE A 314 0.91 -24.78 9.09
C ILE A 314 1.22 -25.80 10.20
N LEU A 315 2.37 -25.65 10.88
CA LEU A 315 2.80 -26.52 11.98
C LEU A 315 1.77 -26.56 13.12
N GLN A 316 1.24 -25.40 13.53
CA GLN A 316 0.20 -25.33 14.57
C GLN A 316 -1.10 -26.00 14.13
N ARG A 317 -1.51 -25.88 12.86
CA ARG A 317 -2.68 -26.61 12.32
C ARG A 317 -2.47 -28.12 12.36
N VAL A 318 -1.29 -28.60 11.96
CA VAL A 318 -0.93 -30.02 12.02
C VAL A 318 -1.00 -30.51 13.47
N LEU A 319 -0.35 -29.81 14.41
CA LEU A 319 -0.39 -30.14 15.84
C LEU A 319 -1.81 -30.08 16.46
N THR A 320 -2.69 -29.19 15.99
CA THR A 320 -4.09 -29.17 16.45
C THR A 320 -4.91 -30.34 15.93
N SER A 321 -4.61 -30.86 14.73
CA SER A 321 -5.34 -31.98 14.11
C SER A 321 -5.13 -33.31 14.82
N PHE A 322 -4.02 -33.48 15.56
CA PHE A 322 -3.69 -34.73 16.24
C PHE A 322 -4.00 -34.75 17.74
N ARG A 323 -4.74 -33.77 18.28
CA ARG A 323 -4.98 -33.69 19.74
C ARG A 323 -5.81 -34.86 20.28
N CYS A 324 -5.47 -35.32 21.47
CA CYS A 324 -6.24 -36.35 22.18
C CYS A 324 -7.63 -35.85 22.54
N THR A 325 -8.68 -36.58 22.14
CA THR A 325 -10.09 -36.17 22.32
C THR A 325 -10.53 -36.09 23.77
N LEU A 326 -9.78 -36.72 24.69
CA LEU A 326 -10.10 -36.76 26.12
C LEU A 326 -9.36 -35.70 26.93
N CYS A 327 -8.05 -35.52 26.72
CA CYS A 327 -7.24 -34.58 27.50
C CYS A 327 -6.91 -33.26 26.76
N MET A 328 -7.29 -33.15 25.48
CA MET A 328 -7.07 -31.98 24.59
C MET A 328 -5.60 -31.55 24.40
N LYS A 329 -4.65 -32.39 24.83
CA LYS A 329 -3.20 -32.21 24.65
C LYS A 329 -2.71 -32.99 23.43
N CYS A 330 -1.46 -32.74 23.02
CA CYS A 330 -0.78 -33.59 22.05
C CYS A 330 -0.70 -35.03 22.60
N PRO A 331 -0.90 -36.08 21.77
CA PRO A 331 -0.88 -37.46 22.24
C PRO A 331 0.47 -37.85 22.83
N VAL A 332 0.46 -38.34 24.06
CA VAL A 332 1.58 -39.13 24.57
C VAL A 332 1.52 -40.47 23.85
N LEU A 333 2.56 -40.77 23.08
CA LEU A 333 2.68 -41.96 22.25
C LEU A 333 2.64 -43.26 23.09
N PRO A 334 2.08 -44.37 22.57
CA PRO A 334 1.43 -44.52 21.27
C PRO A 334 0.07 -43.80 21.18
N ALA A 335 -0.33 -43.49 19.95
CA ALA A 335 -1.54 -42.74 19.64
C ALA A 335 -2.47 -43.59 18.79
N TYR A 336 -3.72 -43.77 19.23
CA TYR A 336 -4.65 -44.73 18.63
C TYR A 336 -5.72 -44.07 17.78
N LYS A 337 -6.14 -44.76 16.71
CA LYS A 337 -7.43 -44.52 16.03
C LYS A 337 -8.47 -45.57 16.42
N SER A 338 -9.72 -45.16 16.27
CA SER A 338 -10.89 -46.02 16.40
C SER A 338 -11.02 -46.98 15.20
N PRO A 339 -11.27 -48.29 15.40
CA PRO A 339 -11.63 -49.19 14.31
C PRO A 339 -13.04 -48.91 13.73
N CYS A 340 -13.94 -48.28 14.48
CA CYS A 340 -15.36 -48.18 14.11
C CYS A 340 -15.75 -46.85 13.44
N CYS A 341 -14.93 -45.80 13.57
CA CYS A 341 -15.12 -44.53 12.87
C CYS A 341 -13.83 -43.94 12.28
N GLU A 342 -12.70 -44.67 12.34
CA GLU A 342 -11.36 -44.28 11.85
C GLU A 342 -10.74 -43.01 12.47
N GLU A 343 -11.48 -42.26 13.27
CA GLU A 343 -11.02 -41.07 13.98
C GLU A 343 -9.85 -41.33 14.94
N VAL A 344 -8.93 -40.37 15.01
CA VAL A 344 -7.82 -40.35 15.98
C VAL A 344 -8.39 -40.05 17.37
N LEU A 345 -8.18 -40.97 18.30
CA LEU A 345 -8.71 -40.86 19.66
C LEU A 345 -7.73 -40.17 20.61
N GLY A 346 -6.43 -40.48 20.52
CA GLY A 346 -5.37 -39.82 21.30
C GLY A 346 -4.46 -40.74 22.10
N CYS A 347 -4.00 -40.24 23.25
CA CYS A 347 -2.99 -40.89 24.10
C CYS A 347 -3.44 -42.26 24.60
N TYR A 348 -2.53 -43.25 24.59
CA TYR A 348 -2.71 -44.56 25.22
C TYR A 348 -3.42 -44.50 26.59
N ASN A 349 -2.81 -43.82 27.57
CA ASN A 349 -3.30 -43.76 28.96
C ASN A 349 -4.73 -43.22 29.07
N CYS A 350 -5.09 -42.23 28.24
CA CYS A 350 -6.42 -41.64 28.26
C CYS A 350 -7.48 -42.61 27.70
N ILE A 351 -7.16 -43.29 26.60
CA ILE A 351 -8.08 -44.26 25.98
C ILE A 351 -8.21 -45.52 26.82
N GLN A 352 -7.13 -46.01 27.43
CA GLN A 352 -7.18 -47.12 28.37
C GLN A 352 -8.09 -46.81 29.56
N GLN A 353 -7.85 -45.70 30.27
CA GLN A 353 -8.67 -45.27 31.40
C GLN A 353 -10.15 -45.06 31.02
N TRP A 354 -10.41 -44.58 29.79
CA TRP A 354 -11.76 -44.46 29.26
C TRP A 354 -12.41 -45.83 29.06
N LEU A 355 -11.75 -46.76 28.37
CA LEU A 355 -12.30 -48.10 28.10
C LEU A 355 -12.50 -48.95 29.37
N ASP A 356 -11.63 -48.78 30.38
CA ASP A 356 -11.79 -49.39 31.71
C ASP A 356 -13.08 -48.93 32.42
N THR A 357 -13.56 -47.72 32.11
CA THR A 357 -14.77 -47.12 32.70
C THR A 357 -16.01 -47.29 31.80
N GLN A 358 -15.83 -47.17 30.49
CA GLN A 358 -16.87 -47.19 29.45
C GLN A 358 -16.31 -47.87 28.19
N PRO A 359 -16.62 -49.16 27.93
CA PRO A 359 -16.12 -49.93 26.78
C PRO A 359 -16.81 -49.52 25.46
N SER A 360 -16.60 -48.27 25.06
CA SER A 360 -17.20 -47.63 23.89
C SER A 360 -16.30 -46.53 23.33
N CYS A 361 -16.40 -46.27 22.03
CA CYS A 361 -15.65 -45.20 21.36
C CYS A 361 -15.98 -43.83 21.98
N PRO A 362 -15.02 -43.03 22.47
CA PRO A 362 -15.31 -41.71 23.03
C PRO A 362 -15.87 -40.73 21.98
N PHE A 363 -15.62 -40.98 20.68
CA PHE A 363 -16.16 -40.21 19.57
C PHE A 363 -17.59 -40.63 19.17
N CYS A 364 -17.79 -41.84 18.64
CA CYS A 364 -19.08 -42.30 18.09
C CYS A 364 -19.90 -43.23 18.99
N ARG A 365 -19.40 -43.58 20.20
CA ARG A 365 -20.05 -44.44 21.21
C ARG A 365 -20.35 -45.90 20.80
N ALA A 366 -19.88 -46.36 19.64
CA ALA A 366 -19.93 -47.78 19.30
C ALA A 366 -19.09 -48.62 20.29
N SER A 367 -19.53 -49.85 20.58
CA SER A 367 -18.83 -50.76 21.51
C SER A 367 -17.39 -51.03 21.05
N MET A 368 -16.44 -51.04 21.99
CA MET A 368 -15.01 -51.17 21.70
C MET A 368 -14.27 -51.83 22.87
N THR A 369 -13.27 -52.66 22.57
CA THR A 369 -12.35 -53.23 23.57
C THR A 369 -10.91 -52.74 23.32
N PRO A 370 -10.02 -52.76 24.32
CA PRO A 370 -8.63 -52.29 24.16
C PRO A 370 -7.87 -52.99 23.03
N GLU A 371 -8.14 -54.27 22.77
CA GLU A 371 -7.49 -55.09 21.74
C GLU A 371 -7.92 -54.70 20.32
N SER A 372 -9.03 -53.96 20.18
CA SER A 372 -9.54 -53.49 18.88
C SER A 372 -8.95 -52.14 18.45
N LEU A 373 -8.15 -51.49 19.31
CA LEU A 373 -7.50 -50.22 19.02
C LEU A 373 -6.38 -50.38 17.98
N VAL A 374 -6.31 -49.44 17.03
CA VAL A 374 -5.28 -49.44 15.98
C VAL A 374 -4.26 -48.35 16.27
N ASP A 375 -3.01 -48.73 16.51
CA ASP A 375 -1.88 -47.79 16.66
C ASP A 375 -1.61 -47.06 15.34
N ILE A 376 -1.17 -45.80 15.43
CA ILE A 376 -0.87 -44.94 14.29
C ILE A 376 0.64 -44.66 14.26
N PRO A 377 1.46 -45.57 13.69
CA PRO A 377 2.91 -45.52 13.83
C PRO A 377 3.56 -44.27 13.20
N VAL A 378 2.88 -43.59 12.28
CA VAL A 378 3.35 -42.33 11.66
C VAL A 378 3.28 -41.12 12.59
N ILE A 379 2.46 -41.15 13.66
CA ILE A 379 2.38 -40.02 14.61
C ILE A 379 3.69 -39.87 15.40
N LYS A 380 4.42 -40.96 15.66
CA LYS A 380 5.72 -40.89 16.36
C LYS A 380 6.78 -40.09 15.58
N PRO A 381 7.23 -40.49 14.37
CA PRO A 381 8.25 -39.74 13.64
C PRO A 381 7.78 -38.34 13.24
N LEU A 382 6.45 -38.14 13.08
CA LEU A 382 5.89 -36.80 12.89
C LEU A 382 6.04 -35.93 14.15
N PHE A 383 5.74 -36.46 15.34
CA PHE A 383 5.92 -35.74 16.60
C PHE A 383 7.39 -35.42 16.86
N ASP A 384 8.28 -36.42 16.72
CA ASP A 384 9.73 -36.27 16.90
C ASP A 384 10.27 -35.14 16.00
N ALA A 385 9.93 -35.14 14.71
CA ALA A 385 10.33 -34.10 13.75
C ALA A 385 9.69 -32.71 14.01
N LEU A 386 8.52 -32.64 14.64
CA LEU A 386 7.89 -31.38 15.02
C LEU A 386 8.48 -30.80 16.30
N SER A 387 8.92 -31.64 17.25
CA SER A 387 9.64 -31.20 18.45
C SER A 387 11.01 -30.60 18.13
N GLU A 388 11.77 -31.19 17.19
CA GLU A 388 13.05 -30.61 16.73
C GLU A 388 12.89 -29.19 16.17
N ILE A 389 11.74 -28.89 15.55
CA ILE A 389 11.44 -27.56 15.00
C ILE A 389 11.04 -26.57 16.11
N ASP A 390 10.35 -27.02 17.16
CA ASP A 390 9.94 -26.17 18.29
C ASP A 390 11.12 -25.79 19.19
N GLU A 391 12.08 -26.72 19.42
CA GLU A 391 13.33 -26.46 20.16
C GLU A 391 14.33 -25.56 19.41
N SER A 392 14.12 -25.34 18.10
CA SER A 392 15.02 -24.55 17.24
C SER A 392 14.59 -23.08 17.04
N ASN A 393 13.51 -22.62 17.69
CA ASN A 393 12.97 -21.25 17.60
C ASN A 393 13.07 -20.47 18.92
#